data_AF-A0A8X8KJE3-F1
#
_entry.id   AF-A0A8X8KJE3-F1
#
_cell.length_a   1.000
_cell.length_b   1.000
_cell.length_c   1.000
_cell.angle_alpha   90.00
_cell.angle_beta   90.00
_cell.angle_gamma   90.00
#
_symmetry.space_group_name_H-M   'P 1'
#
loop_
_entity.id
_entity.type
_entity.pdbx_description
1 polymer ?
#
loop_
_entity_poly.entity_id
_entity_poly.type
_entity_poly.pdbx_seq_one_letter_code
_entity_poly.pdbx_strand_id
1 'polypeptide(L)'
;MAKVILKIDGKNKTFVKDKLNLGAVKAQAEFEQKLQTGFSTIGELQNLYRKHRGILNKIEKVENKLADVETDEEAEKLYQELDELEATDEYKEFLNKSEELNEQIKEEGNDEDFEIYDEFANLLVKVFDNQFTIDEVFDGLEVENSLPDTYSKIFASNDAGKPKKKATTTKTKQQTK
;
A
#
# COMPACT_ATOMS: atom_id res chain seq x y z
N MET A 1 8.95 -18.80 -10.49
CA MET A 1 10.30 -18.27 -10.77
C MET A 1 10.39 -16.85 -10.24
N ALA A 2 11.24 -16.63 -9.23
CA ALA A 2 11.57 -15.29 -8.74
C ALA A 2 12.78 -14.74 -9.51
N LYS A 3 12.82 -13.43 -9.76
CA LYS A 3 13.92 -12.77 -10.48
C LYS A 3 14.23 -11.41 -9.87
N VAL A 4 15.49 -11.16 -9.54
CA VAL A 4 15.97 -9.84 -9.07
C VAL A 4 17.15 -9.38 -9.92
N ILE A 5 17.28 -8.07 -10.10
CA ILE A 5 18.41 -7.43 -10.75
C ILE A 5 19.03 -6.50 -9.72
N LEU A 6 20.32 -6.67 -9.46
CA LEU A 6 21.09 -5.83 -8.52
C LEU A 6 22.27 -5.20 -9.25
N LYS A 7 22.57 -3.94 -8.95
CA LYS A 7 23.77 -3.25 -9.41
C LYS A 7 24.92 -3.49 -8.44
N ILE A 8 25.85 -4.37 -8.81
CA ILE A 8 27.00 -4.76 -7.99
C ILE A 8 28.28 -4.45 -8.78
N ASP A 9 29.24 -3.76 -8.16
CA ASP A 9 30.48 -3.30 -8.81
C ASP A 9 30.23 -2.43 -10.06
N GLY A 10 29.14 -1.65 -10.05
CA GLY A 10 28.73 -0.81 -11.19
C GLY A 10 28.15 -1.60 -12.37
N LYS A 11 27.84 -2.90 -12.22
CA LYS A 11 27.24 -3.75 -13.26
C LYS A 11 25.92 -4.36 -12.80
N ASN A 12 24.95 -4.42 -13.69
CA ASN A 12 23.67 -5.08 -13.43
C ASN A 12 23.87 -6.61 -13.47
N LYS A 13 23.75 -7.26 -12.31
CA LYS A 13 23.75 -8.72 -12.16
C LYS A 13 22.32 -9.20 -11.99
N THR A 14 21.94 -10.24 -12.74
CA THR A 14 20.60 -10.83 -12.70
C THR A 14 20.64 -12.16 -11.96
N PHE A 15 19.75 -12.33 -10.98
CA PHE A 15 19.60 -13.56 -10.22
C PHE A 15 18.20 -14.13 -10.47
N VAL A 16 18.12 -15.44 -10.68
CA VAL A 16 16.88 -16.16 -10.98
C VAL A 16 16.77 -17.38 -10.09
N LYS A 17 15.60 -17.60 -9.52
CA LYS A 17 15.30 -18.75 -8.67
C LYS A 17 14.01 -19.41 -9.13
N ASP A 18 14.13 -20.63 -9.67
CA ASP A 18 12.99 -21.35 -10.23
C ASP A 18 12.03 -21.88 -9.17
N LYS A 19 12.59 -22.52 -8.14
CA LYS A 19 11.85 -23.14 -7.04
C LYS A 19 12.41 -22.66 -5.71
N LEU A 20 11.53 -22.16 -4.86
CA LEU A 20 11.86 -21.83 -3.48
C LEU A 20 11.92 -23.09 -2.62
N ASN A 21 12.89 -23.15 -1.72
CA ASN A 21 12.88 -24.14 -0.66
C ASN A 21 11.79 -23.79 0.38
N LEU A 22 11.43 -24.74 1.24
CA LEU A 22 10.35 -24.55 2.22
C LEU A 22 10.59 -23.34 3.15
N GLY A 23 11.85 -23.10 3.53
CA GLY A 23 12.23 -21.96 4.37
C GLY A 23 12.05 -20.61 3.68
N ALA A 24 12.34 -20.54 2.38
CA ALA A 24 12.15 -19.36 1.55
C ALA A 24 10.67 -19.11 1.25
N VAL A 25 9.86 -20.17 1.04
CA VAL A 25 8.39 -20.04 0.92
C VAL A 25 7.78 -19.48 2.20
N LYS A 26 8.19 -20.00 3.37
CA LYS A 26 7.68 -19.51 4.67
C LYS A 26 8.03 -18.04 4.89
N ALA A 27 9.29 -17.68 4.67
CA ALA A 27 9.75 -16.29 4.81
C ALA A 27 9.05 -15.34 3.83
N GLN A 28 8.83 -15.78 2.58
CA GLN A 28 8.08 -15.00 1.61
C GLN A 28 6.63 -14.76 2.07
N ALA A 29 5.95 -15.78 2.60
CA ALA A 29 4.57 -15.67 3.06
C ALA A 29 4.43 -14.77 4.29
N GLU A 30 5.37 -14.85 5.25
CA GLU A 30 5.43 -13.97 6.42
C GLU A 30 5.62 -12.51 6.00
N PHE A 31 6.53 -12.25 5.07
CA PHE A 31 6.77 -10.90 4.54
C PHE A 31 5.59 -10.37 3.71
N GLU A 32 4.93 -11.22 2.92
CA GLU A 32 3.72 -10.85 2.17
C GLU A 32 2.57 -10.45 3.11
N GLN A 33 2.42 -11.13 4.25
CA GLN A 33 1.44 -10.77 5.26
C GLN A 33 1.75 -9.40 5.86
N LYS A 34 3.01 -9.11 6.20
CA LYS A 34 3.44 -7.78 6.69
C LYS A 34 3.20 -6.68 5.67
N LEU A 35 3.55 -6.92 4.40
CA LEU A 35 3.23 -6.03 3.29
C LEU A 35 1.73 -5.84 3.06
N GLN A 36 0.87 -6.77 3.50
CA GLN A 36 -0.59 -6.57 3.41
C GLN A 36 -1.12 -5.79 4.61
N THR A 37 -0.62 -6.05 5.81
CA THR A 37 -1.07 -5.38 7.04
C THR A 37 -0.68 -3.91 7.07
N GLY A 38 0.59 -3.57 6.84
CA GLY A 38 1.05 -2.17 6.83
C GLY A 38 0.45 -1.32 5.70
N PHE A 39 -0.10 -1.97 4.67
CA PHE A 39 -0.86 -1.30 3.60
C PHE A 39 -2.38 -1.32 3.85
N SER A 40 -2.88 -2.12 4.80
CA SER A 40 -4.30 -2.20 5.13
C SER A 40 -4.77 -0.93 5.83
N THR A 41 -4.04 -0.45 6.84
CA THR A 41 -4.41 0.74 7.62
C THR A 41 -4.38 2.02 6.77
N ILE A 42 -3.33 2.20 5.95
CA ILE A 42 -3.27 3.30 4.97
C ILE A 42 -4.38 3.15 3.90
N GLY A 43 -4.65 1.94 3.43
CA GLY A 43 -5.73 1.66 2.48
C GLY A 43 -7.12 1.94 3.06
N GLU A 44 -7.32 1.62 4.34
CA GLU A 44 -8.53 1.90 5.11
C GLU A 44 -8.71 3.40 5.31
N LEU A 45 -7.63 4.13 5.60
CA LEU A 45 -7.65 5.58 5.69
C LEU A 45 -8.05 6.19 4.35
N GLN A 46 -7.44 5.78 3.24
CA GLN A 46 -7.82 6.25 1.90
C GLN A 46 -9.29 5.95 1.57
N ASN A 47 -9.80 4.77 1.95
CA ASN A 47 -11.20 4.42 1.76
C ASN A 47 -12.13 5.25 2.66
N LEU A 48 -11.70 5.58 3.88
CA LEU A 48 -12.42 6.47 4.79
C LEU A 48 -12.61 7.86 4.17
N TYR A 49 -11.52 8.45 3.63
CA TYR A 49 -11.57 9.73 2.91
C TYR A 49 -12.50 9.68 1.69
N ARG A 50 -12.48 8.57 0.92
CA ARG A 50 -13.40 8.41 -0.22
C ARG A 50 -14.87 8.33 0.20
N LYS A 51 -15.17 7.58 1.27
CA LYS A 51 -16.52 7.42 1.81
C LYS A 51 -17.11 8.75 2.26
N HIS A 52 -16.31 9.60 2.90
CA HIS A 52 -16.74 10.88 3.48
C HIS A 52 -16.42 12.09 2.60
N ARG A 53 -16.03 11.87 1.33
CA ARG A 53 -15.68 12.94 0.39
C ARG A 53 -16.78 14.00 0.25
N GLY A 54 -18.04 13.60 0.39
CA GLY A 54 -19.19 14.51 0.29
C GLY A 54 -19.13 15.64 1.32
N ILE A 55 -18.95 15.30 2.61
CA ILE A 55 -18.86 16.28 3.68
C ILE A 55 -17.54 17.05 3.65
N LEU A 56 -16.43 16.37 3.36
CA LEU A 56 -15.11 17.01 3.25
C LEU A 56 -15.09 18.07 2.14
N ASN A 57 -15.69 17.79 0.98
CA ASN A 57 -15.81 18.78 -0.11
C ASN A 57 -16.69 19.99 0.27
N LYS A 58 -17.65 19.84 1.21
CA LYS A 58 -18.47 20.96 1.66
C LYS A 58 -17.66 21.87 2.57
N ILE A 59 -16.97 21.27 3.55
CA ILE A 59 -16.05 21.97 4.46
C ILE A 59 -15.00 22.74 3.64
N GLU A 60 -14.32 22.06 2.70
CA GLU A 60 -13.31 22.68 1.82
C GLU A 60 -13.87 23.89 1.05
N LYS A 61 -15.13 23.83 0.59
CA LYS A 61 -15.75 24.97 -0.10
C LYS A 61 -16.01 26.16 0.82
N VAL A 62 -16.39 25.92 2.07
CA VAL A 62 -16.64 26.98 3.05
C VAL A 62 -15.31 27.60 3.47
N GLU A 63 -14.28 26.79 3.72
CA GLU A 63 -12.92 27.24 4.01
C GLU A 63 -12.34 28.10 2.88
N ASN A 64 -12.52 27.69 1.61
CA ASN A 64 -12.08 28.48 0.47
C ASN A 64 -12.80 29.84 0.39
N LYS A 65 -14.11 29.89 0.64
CA LYS A 65 -14.84 31.17 0.71
C LYS A 65 -14.34 32.05 1.85
N LEU A 66 -13.96 31.44 2.97
CA LEU A 66 -13.45 32.14 4.15
C LEU A 66 -12.08 32.77 3.87
N ALA A 67 -11.26 32.16 3.01
CA ALA A 67 -10.00 32.72 2.56
C ALA A 67 -10.16 33.98 1.70
N ASP A 68 -11.27 34.10 0.97
CA ASP A 68 -11.59 35.21 0.07
C ASP A 68 -12.54 36.24 0.69
N VAL A 69 -12.85 36.13 1.99
CA VAL A 69 -13.85 37.00 2.64
C VAL A 69 -13.26 38.36 2.97
N GLU A 70 -13.97 39.43 2.62
CA GLU A 70 -13.49 40.81 2.82
C GLU A 70 -14.16 41.50 4.03
N THR A 71 -15.20 40.87 4.60
CA THR A 71 -15.98 41.46 5.69
C THR A 71 -16.16 40.50 6.86
N ASP A 72 -16.12 41.05 8.08
CA ASP A 72 -16.27 40.29 9.33
C ASP A 72 -17.65 39.63 9.44
N GLU A 73 -18.70 40.28 8.92
CA GLU A 73 -20.07 39.75 8.97
C GLU A 73 -20.27 38.53 8.06
N GLU A 74 -19.58 38.49 6.92
CA GLU A 74 -19.58 37.32 6.03
C GLU A 74 -18.70 36.19 6.61
N ALA A 75 -17.58 36.55 7.24
CA ALA A 75 -16.72 35.59 7.93
C ALA A 75 -17.48 34.87 9.05
N GLU A 76 -18.23 35.60 9.88
CA GLU A 76 -19.00 35.04 11.00
C GLU A 76 -20.07 34.04 10.54
N LYS A 77 -20.73 34.31 9.41
CA LYS A 77 -21.69 33.37 8.79
C LYS A 77 -21.03 32.09 8.28
N LEU A 78 -19.85 32.22 7.67
CA LEU A 78 -19.09 31.07 7.17
C LEU A 78 -18.52 30.22 8.32
N TYR A 79 -18.11 30.84 9.43
CA TYR A 79 -17.72 30.10 10.64
C TYR A 79 -18.89 29.32 11.24
N GLN A 80 -20.09 29.91 11.30
CA GLN A 80 -21.29 29.17 11.72
C GLN A 80 -21.62 28.00 10.79
N GLU A 81 -21.46 28.18 9.47
CA GLU A 81 -21.66 27.10 8.49
C GLU A 81 -20.63 25.96 8.70
N LEU A 82 -19.38 26.28 9.04
CA LEU A 82 -18.36 25.28 9.42
C LEU A 82 -18.75 24.55 10.71
N ASP A 83 -19.13 25.27 11.76
CA ASP A 83 -19.54 24.66 13.03
C ASP A 83 -20.71 23.67 12.84
N GLU A 84 -21.68 24.02 11.99
CA GLU A 84 -22.80 23.13 11.65
C GLU A 84 -22.35 21.87 10.90
N LEU A 85 -21.41 22.00 9.95
CA LEU A 85 -20.84 20.87 9.20
C LEU A 85 -20.01 19.96 10.12
N GLU A 86 -19.21 20.53 11.01
CA GLU A 86 -18.39 19.78 11.97
C GLU A 86 -19.24 19.12 13.06
N ALA A 87 -20.39 19.69 13.40
CA ALA A 87 -21.32 19.12 14.37
C ALA A 87 -22.06 17.87 13.85
N THR A 88 -22.01 17.58 12.54
CA THR A 88 -22.69 16.41 11.97
C THR A 88 -22.09 15.08 12.44
N ASP A 89 -22.94 14.06 12.55
CA ASP A 89 -22.52 12.71 12.90
C ASP A 89 -21.56 12.11 11.85
N GLU A 90 -21.74 12.46 10.58
CA GLU A 90 -20.89 12.01 9.48
C GLU A 90 -19.45 12.52 9.63
N TYR A 91 -19.27 13.81 9.97
CA TYR A 91 -17.93 14.36 10.18
C TYR A 91 -17.29 13.82 11.46
N LYS A 92 -18.06 13.68 12.54
CA LYS A 92 -17.56 13.09 13.80
C LYS A 92 -17.14 11.63 13.63
N GLU A 93 -17.88 10.83 12.85
CA GLU A 93 -17.50 9.46 12.50
C GLU A 93 -16.17 9.45 11.72
N PHE A 94 -16.05 10.33 10.72
CA PHE A 94 -14.81 10.49 9.96
C PHE A 94 -13.64 10.85 10.87
N LEU A 95 -13.81 11.85 11.73
CA LEU A 95 -12.73 12.39 12.57
C LEU A 95 -12.22 11.34 13.55
N ASN A 96 -13.12 10.73 14.33
CA ASN A 96 -12.77 9.66 15.28
C ASN A 96 -12.04 8.50 14.59
N LYS A 97 -12.55 8.05 13.43
CA LYS A 97 -11.96 6.92 12.72
C LYS A 97 -10.66 7.28 12.02
N SER A 98 -10.51 8.51 11.57
CA SER A 98 -9.26 9.01 11.00
C SER A 98 -8.17 9.15 12.06
N GLU A 99 -8.53 9.56 13.28
CA GLU A 99 -7.61 9.60 14.42
C GLU A 99 -7.15 8.20 14.82
N GLU A 100 -8.08 7.25 14.97
CA GLU A 100 -7.76 5.84 15.27
C GLU A 100 -6.80 5.23 14.22
N LEU A 101 -7.11 5.42 12.94
CA LEU A 101 -6.25 4.94 11.84
C LEU A 101 -4.90 5.65 11.81
N ASN A 102 -4.86 6.96 12.11
CA ASN A 102 -3.60 7.70 12.21
C ASN A 102 -2.76 7.29 13.42
N GLU A 103 -3.38 6.92 14.54
CA GLU A 103 -2.70 6.35 15.71
C GLU A 103 -2.13 4.98 15.36
N GLN A 104 -2.91 4.11 14.72
CA GLN A 104 -2.41 2.82 14.21
C GLN A 104 -1.25 3.02 13.23
N ILE A 105 -1.38 3.95 12.28
CA ILE A 105 -0.28 4.29 11.35
C ILE A 105 0.92 4.90 12.07
N LYS A 106 0.76 5.60 13.20
CA LYS A 106 1.90 6.13 13.97
C LYS A 106 2.57 5.05 14.83
N GLU A 107 1.80 4.12 15.37
CA GLU A 107 2.30 2.94 16.08
C GLU A 107 3.01 1.98 15.12
N GLU A 108 2.51 1.84 13.89
CA GLU A 108 3.11 1.05 12.81
C GLU A 108 4.29 1.83 12.14
N GLY A 109 4.16 3.13 11.91
CA GLY A 109 4.90 3.86 10.87
C GLY A 109 6.12 4.70 11.29
N ASN A 110 6.87 4.34 12.33
CA ASN A 110 8.21 4.96 12.53
C ASN A 110 9.37 3.96 12.63
N ASP A 111 9.12 2.74 13.09
CA ASP A 111 10.13 1.68 13.12
C ASP A 111 9.93 0.66 11.98
N GLU A 112 8.70 0.45 11.50
CA GLU A 112 8.42 -0.61 10.54
C GLU A 112 8.93 -0.31 9.11
N ASP A 113 9.02 0.94 8.65
CA ASP A 113 9.49 1.20 7.27
C ASP A 113 10.96 0.75 7.08
N PHE A 114 11.85 1.14 7.99
CA PHE A 114 13.26 0.70 7.96
C PHE A 114 13.37 -0.81 8.19
N GLU A 115 12.63 -1.35 9.17
CA GLU A 115 12.61 -2.79 9.43
C GLU A 115 12.06 -3.58 8.24
N ILE A 116 11.08 -3.07 7.52
CA ILE A 116 10.50 -3.73 6.34
C ILE A 116 11.51 -3.75 5.18
N TYR A 117 12.30 -2.69 4.98
CA TYR A 117 13.39 -2.73 3.98
C TYR A 117 14.51 -3.70 4.39
N ASP A 118 14.88 -3.74 5.67
CA ASP A 118 15.86 -4.71 6.20
C ASP A 118 15.35 -6.15 6.06
N GLU A 119 14.09 -6.39 6.39
CA GLU A 119 13.42 -7.68 6.25
C GLU A 119 13.30 -8.09 4.78
N PHE A 120 13.03 -7.13 3.90
CA PHE A 120 13.00 -7.38 2.46
C PHE A 120 14.38 -7.78 1.93
N ALA A 121 15.44 -7.08 2.33
CA ALA A 121 16.80 -7.43 1.95
C ALA A 121 17.19 -8.83 2.46
N ASN A 122 16.88 -9.12 3.74
CA ASN A 122 17.04 -10.45 4.32
C ASN A 122 16.26 -11.53 3.55
N LEU A 123 15.01 -11.23 3.15
CA LEU A 123 14.20 -12.13 2.35
C LEU A 123 14.87 -12.42 1.00
N LEU A 124 15.37 -11.41 0.29
CA LEU A 124 16.04 -11.58 -0.99
C LEU A 124 17.31 -12.43 -0.85
N VAL A 125 18.16 -12.12 0.13
CA VAL A 125 19.37 -12.92 0.42
C VAL A 125 19.00 -14.39 0.68
N LYS A 126 17.95 -14.65 1.45
CA LYS A 126 17.48 -16.00 1.77
C LYS A 126 16.86 -16.73 0.57
N VAL A 127 16.06 -16.02 -0.24
CA VAL A 127 15.39 -16.57 -1.43
C VAL A 127 16.40 -16.99 -2.49
N PHE A 128 17.47 -16.21 -2.64
CA PHE A 128 18.53 -16.44 -3.62
C PHE A 128 19.76 -17.15 -3.01
N ASP A 129 19.56 -17.93 -1.94
CA ASP A 129 20.57 -18.78 -1.29
C ASP A 129 21.92 -18.07 -1.00
N ASN A 130 21.86 -16.84 -0.48
CA ASN A 130 23.04 -16.05 -0.10
C ASN A 130 24.00 -15.75 -1.27
N GLN A 131 23.49 -15.67 -2.50
CA GLN A 131 24.28 -15.28 -3.69
C GLN A 131 24.75 -13.81 -3.67
N PHE A 132 24.17 -13.00 -2.80
CA PHE A 132 24.52 -11.61 -2.56
C PHE A 132 24.26 -11.27 -1.07
N THR A 133 24.82 -10.17 -0.58
CA THR A 133 24.66 -9.69 0.80
C THR A 133 23.52 -8.69 0.95
N ILE A 134 23.14 -8.38 2.19
CA ILE A 134 22.18 -7.33 2.51
C ILE A 134 22.68 -5.99 1.96
N ASP A 135 23.97 -5.67 2.17
CA ASP A 135 24.60 -4.45 1.66
C ASP A 135 24.49 -4.34 0.12
N GLU A 136 24.72 -5.46 -0.59
CA GLU A 136 24.56 -5.49 -2.06
C GLU A 136 23.10 -5.34 -2.51
N VAL A 137 22.12 -5.68 -1.66
CA VAL A 137 20.71 -5.36 -1.92
C VAL A 137 20.46 -3.87 -1.72
N PHE A 138 20.91 -3.28 -0.62
CA PHE A 138 20.69 -1.86 -0.35
C PHE A 138 21.37 -0.95 -1.38
N ASP A 139 22.61 -1.25 -1.75
CA ASP A 139 23.36 -0.47 -2.73
C ASP A 139 22.89 -0.74 -4.17
N GLY A 140 22.35 -1.94 -4.42
CA GLY A 140 22.16 -2.47 -5.76
C GLY A 140 20.71 -2.57 -6.23
N LEU A 141 19.72 -2.56 -5.34
CA LEU A 141 18.31 -2.74 -5.71
C LEU A 141 17.65 -1.41 -6.08
N GLU A 142 17.17 -1.32 -7.32
CA GLU A 142 16.37 -0.18 -7.76
C GLU A 142 14.90 -0.40 -7.39
N VAL A 143 14.42 0.33 -6.38
CA VAL A 143 13.00 0.34 -5.98
C VAL A 143 12.24 1.30 -6.89
N GLU A 144 11.60 0.77 -7.93
CA GLU A 144 10.79 1.56 -8.85
C GLU A 144 9.38 1.80 -8.27
N ASN A 145 9.07 3.06 -7.94
CA ASN A 145 7.81 3.57 -7.36
C ASN A 145 7.56 3.18 -5.90
N SER A 146 7.47 1.89 -5.58
CA SER A 146 7.15 1.43 -4.24
C SER A 146 7.73 0.05 -3.93
N LEU A 147 7.86 -0.27 -2.64
CA LEU A 147 8.31 -1.58 -2.18
C LEU A 147 7.35 -2.73 -2.60
N PRO A 148 6.01 -2.62 -2.49
CA PRO A 148 5.09 -3.65 -2.98
C PRO A 148 5.20 -3.89 -4.49
N ASP A 149 5.42 -2.84 -5.28
CA ASP A 149 5.60 -2.97 -6.72
C ASP A 149 6.90 -3.72 -7.03
N THR A 150 7.97 -3.39 -6.30
CA THR A 150 9.28 -4.04 -6.42
C THR A 150 9.20 -5.51 -5.99
N TYR A 151 8.57 -5.80 -4.85
CA TYR A 151 8.27 -7.17 -4.40
C TYR A 151 7.47 -7.93 -5.46
N SER A 152 6.38 -7.34 -5.95
CA SER A 152 5.51 -7.95 -6.95
C SER A 152 6.28 -8.26 -8.23
N LYS A 153 7.15 -7.37 -8.72
CA LYS A 153 7.99 -7.63 -9.91
C LYS A 153 8.94 -8.81 -9.69
N ILE A 154 9.56 -8.90 -8.51
CA ILE A 154 10.51 -9.97 -8.19
C ILE A 154 9.81 -11.33 -8.09
N PHE A 155 8.61 -11.36 -7.51
CA PHE A 155 7.87 -12.60 -7.23
C PHE A 155 6.68 -12.86 -8.18
N ALA A 156 6.40 -12.01 -9.17
CA ALA A 156 5.23 -12.08 -10.07
C ALA A 156 5.05 -13.43 -10.77
N SER A 157 6.16 -14.13 -11.05
CA SER A 157 6.17 -15.43 -11.72
C SER A 157 6.32 -16.61 -10.75
N ASN A 158 6.32 -16.36 -9.45
CA ASN A 158 6.21 -17.39 -8.41
C ASN A 158 4.73 -17.61 -8.10
N ASP A 159 4.10 -18.47 -8.89
CA ASP A 159 2.77 -19.03 -8.65
C ASP A 159 2.83 -20.03 -7.47
N ALA A 160 3.27 -19.55 -6.30
CA ALA A 160 3.28 -20.31 -5.06
C ALA A 160 1.88 -20.24 -4.41
N GLY A 161 0.90 -20.89 -5.06
CA GLY A 161 -0.31 -21.32 -4.36
C GLY A 161 -1.57 -20.47 -4.49
N LYS A 162 -1.67 -19.52 -5.44
CA LYS A 162 -3.01 -18.97 -5.74
C LYS A 162 -3.85 -20.08 -6.40
N PRO A 163 -5.00 -20.51 -5.83
CA PRO A 163 -5.85 -21.47 -6.49
C PRO A 163 -6.30 -20.86 -7.81
N LYS A 164 -5.82 -21.42 -8.93
CA LYS A 164 -6.34 -21.10 -10.26
C LYS A 164 -7.85 -21.33 -10.21
N LYS A 165 -8.64 -20.26 -10.14
CA LYS A 165 -10.07 -20.31 -10.47
C LYS A 165 -10.14 -20.90 -11.87
N LYS A 166 -10.53 -22.17 -11.97
CA LYS A 166 -10.85 -22.78 -13.26
C LYS A 166 -11.95 -21.91 -13.87
N ALA A 167 -11.63 -21.21 -14.95
CA ALA A 167 -12.63 -20.56 -15.77
C ALA A 167 -13.56 -21.66 -16.28
N THR A 168 -14.77 -21.70 -15.74
CA THR A 168 -15.85 -22.55 -16.24
C THR A 168 -16.23 -22.01 -17.61
N THR A 169 -15.63 -22.59 -18.65
CA THR A 169 -16.04 -22.34 -20.03
C THR A 169 -17.32 -23.11 -20.29
N THR A 170 -18.46 -22.48 -20.02
CA THR A 170 -19.76 -22.97 -20.47
C THR A 170 -19.75 -22.91 -22.00
N LYS A 171 -19.48 -24.05 -22.65
CA LYS A 171 -19.72 -24.25 -24.08
C LYS A 171 -21.23 -24.20 -24.32
N THR A 172 -21.77 -23.03 -24.66
CA THR A 172 -23.08 -22.94 -25.31
C THR A 172 -22.89 -23.39 -26.76
N LYS A 173 -23.35 -24.60 -27.07
CA LYS A 173 -23.47 -25.10 -28.44
C LYS A 173 -24.30 -24.10 -29.26
N GLN A 174 -23.72 -23.59 -30.35
CA GLN A 174 -24.48 -23.10 -31.49
C GLN A 174 -25.39 -24.23 -31.98
N GLN A 175 -26.70 -23.99 -32.01
CA GLN A 175 -27.62 -24.73 -32.87
C GLN A 175 -27.86 -23.91 -34.12
N THR A 176 -27.25 -24.34 -35.22
CA THR A 176 -27.69 -24.04 -36.58
C THR A 176 -28.72 -25.08 -37.00
N LYS A 177 -29.99 -24.67 -37.11
CA LYS A 177 -30.84 -24.79 -38.30
C LYS A 177 -32.24 -24.25 -38.00
#